data_AF-A0A3A2ZJ46-F1
#
_entry.id   AF-A0A3A2ZJ46-F1
#
_cell.length_a   1.000
_cell.length_b   1.000
_cell.length_c   1.000
_cell.angle_alpha   90.00
_cell.angle_beta   90.00
_cell.angle_gamma   90.00
#
_symmetry.space_group_name_H-M   'P 1'
#
loop_
_entity.id
_entity.type
_entity.pdbx_description
1 polymer ?
#
loop_
_entity_poly.entity_id
_entity_poly.type
_entity_poly.pdbx_seq_one_letter_code
_entity_poly.pdbx_strand_id
1 'polypeptide(L)'
;MTVSNAAESPPAPSSVSTLISSTPTPATPYSATAAQVLHSLQHQHLWTSLETHPLTIPNSESPIYLISGIPPHRVYTHPDEQLFMLEKGLRDEDIPPERVFALPLAQGQSWSLRRMAAVFDSLSDEDVEPEISEEGEKAQKLTEYYEGRKVARATKEWGGKRMLLAMIDKGMGGDGTVVYYVIQEGAVKPRQN
;
A
#
# COMPACT_ATOMS: atom_id res chain seq x y z
N MET A 1 16.40 -54.58 -18.13
CA MET A 1 15.81 -53.27 -18.44
C MET A 1 16.05 -52.37 -17.23
N THR A 2 17.08 -51.54 -17.29
CA THR A 2 17.45 -50.60 -16.22
C THR A 2 16.93 -49.22 -16.60
N VAL A 3 15.96 -48.72 -15.85
CA VAL A 3 15.43 -47.35 -15.98
C VAL A 3 16.42 -46.41 -15.30
N SER A 4 17.16 -45.65 -16.10
CA SER A 4 18.02 -44.57 -15.61
C SER A 4 17.15 -43.43 -15.09
N ASN A 5 17.24 -43.16 -13.79
CA ASN A 5 16.59 -42.01 -13.16
C ASN A 5 17.35 -40.75 -13.58
N ALA A 6 16.76 -39.93 -14.44
CA ALA A 6 17.35 -38.65 -14.83
C ALA A 6 17.34 -37.70 -13.61
N ALA A 7 18.51 -37.20 -13.21
CA ALA A 7 18.62 -36.18 -12.18
C ALA A 7 18.03 -34.88 -12.71
N GLU A 8 16.83 -34.54 -12.22
CA GLU A 8 16.11 -33.32 -12.57
C GLU A 8 16.86 -32.12 -11.98
N SER A 9 17.37 -31.23 -12.83
CA SER A 9 18.02 -29.99 -12.40
C SER A 9 16.99 -29.10 -11.70
N PRO A 10 17.35 -28.39 -10.62
CA PRO A 10 16.41 -27.52 -9.92
C PRO A 10 15.85 -26.45 -10.89
N PRO A 11 14.57 -26.07 -10.74
CA PRO A 11 13.95 -25.08 -11.60
C PRO A 11 14.69 -23.74 -11.52
N ALA A 12 14.70 -23.01 -12.64
CA ALA A 12 15.33 -21.70 -12.70
C ALA A 12 14.66 -20.73 -11.69
N PRO A 13 15.44 -19.88 -11.01
CA PRO A 13 14.92 -18.94 -10.03
C PRO A 13 14.00 -17.89 -10.68
N SER A 14 12.98 -17.44 -9.96
CA SER A 14 12.10 -16.35 -10.40
C SER A 14 12.85 -15.01 -10.41
N SER A 15 12.35 -14.03 -11.19
CA SER A 15 12.95 -12.69 -11.26
C SER A 15 13.10 -12.03 -9.89
N VAL A 16 12.13 -12.24 -9.00
CA VAL A 16 12.14 -11.76 -7.61
C VAL A 16 13.22 -12.47 -6.80
N SER A 17 13.35 -13.80 -6.92
CA SER A 17 14.40 -14.55 -6.23
C SER A 17 15.80 -14.14 -6.69
N THR A 18 15.99 -13.85 -7.99
CA THR A 18 17.25 -13.31 -8.51
C THR A 18 17.53 -11.91 -7.95
N LEU A 19 16.52 -11.04 -7.89
CA LEU A 19 16.66 -9.69 -7.35
C LEU A 19 17.07 -9.73 -5.87
N ILE A 20 16.36 -10.50 -5.04
CA ILE A 20 16.67 -10.66 -3.61
C ILE A 20 18.07 -11.26 -3.39
N SER A 21 18.50 -12.18 -4.26
CA SER A 21 19.81 -12.82 -4.16
C SER A 21 20.96 -11.93 -4.64
N SER A 22 20.67 -10.97 -5.52
CA SER A 22 21.63 -10.01 -6.08
C SER A 22 21.86 -8.76 -5.23
N THR A 23 21.00 -8.50 -4.23
CA THR A 23 21.14 -7.33 -3.36
C THR A 23 22.33 -7.51 -2.40
N PRO A 24 23.29 -6.55 -2.35
CA PRO A 24 24.55 -6.67 -1.61
C PRO A 24 24.41 -6.52 -0.07
N THR A 25 23.23 -6.17 0.42
CA THR A 25 22.92 -6.00 1.85
C THR A 25 22.46 -7.33 2.46
N PRO A 26 22.77 -7.68 3.72
CA PRO A 26 22.26 -8.90 4.33
C PRO A 26 20.73 -8.93 4.27
N ALA A 27 20.20 -9.85 3.44
CA ALA A 27 18.77 -9.99 3.21
C ALA A 27 18.10 -10.53 4.49
N THR A 28 17.55 -9.63 5.29
CA THR A 28 16.63 -10.02 6.38
C THR A 28 15.32 -10.55 5.78
N PRO A 29 14.58 -11.43 6.46
CA PRO A 29 13.29 -11.90 5.97
C PRO A 29 12.31 -10.74 5.74
N TYR A 30 12.41 -9.66 6.53
CA TYR A 30 11.58 -8.46 6.41
C TYR A 30 11.91 -7.62 5.17
N SER A 31 13.20 -7.42 4.89
CA SER A 31 13.63 -6.70 3.67
C SER A 31 13.32 -7.50 2.41
N ALA A 32 13.38 -8.83 2.46
CA ALA A 32 12.96 -9.70 1.36
C ALA A 32 11.44 -9.62 1.10
N THR A 33 10.61 -9.63 2.16
CA THR A 33 9.14 -9.39 2.04
C THR A 33 8.86 -8.03 1.40
N ALA A 34 9.55 -6.98 1.87
CA ALA A 34 9.36 -5.64 1.33
C ALA A 34 9.76 -5.55 -0.15
N ALA A 35 10.90 -6.15 -0.54
CA ALA A 35 11.34 -6.18 -1.93
C ALA A 35 10.33 -6.91 -2.85
N GLN A 36 9.74 -8.01 -2.37
CA GLN A 36 8.72 -8.74 -3.12
C GLN A 36 7.44 -7.92 -3.31
N VAL A 37 6.94 -7.26 -2.25
CA VAL A 37 5.77 -6.35 -2.37
C VAL A 37 6.08 -5.18 -3.28
N LEU A 38 7.26 -4.56 -3.16
CA LEU A 38 7.68 -3.45 -4.01
C LEU A 38 7.69 -3.86 -5.48
N HIS A 39 8.29 -5.01 -5.79
CA HIS A 39 8.32 -5.56 -7.15
C HIS A 39 6.89 -5.82 -7.68
N SER A 40 6.00 -6.36 -6.85
CA SER A 40 4.59 -6.57 -7.22
C SER A 40 3.87 -5.23 -7.50
N LEU A 41 4.02 -4.25 -6.61
CA LEU A 41 3.43 -2.91 -6.79
C LEU A 41 3.93 -2.25 -8.08
N GLN A 42 5.23 -2.33 -8.36
CA GLN A 42 5.83 -1.73 -9.55
C GLN A 42 5.39 -2.41 -10.85
N HIS A 43 5.46 -3.73 -10.93
CA HIS A 43 5.35 -4.44 -12.20
C HIS A 43 3.96 -5.01 -12.47
N GLN A 44 3.19 -5.35 -11.43
CA GLN A 44 1.84 -5.90 -11.59
C GLN A 44 0.78 -4.81 -11.41
N HIS A 45 0.95 -3.94 -10.42
CA HIS A 45 -0.01 -2.86 -10.15
C HIS A 45 0.39 -1.52 -10.75
N LEU A 46 1.53 -1.43 -11.44
CA LEU A 46 2.00 -0.23 -12.15
C LEU A 46 2.09 1.01 -11.26
N TRP A 47 2.44 0.84 -9.98
CA TRP A 47 2.68 1.96 -9.08
C TRP A 47 3.94 2.71 -9.49
N THR A 48 3.90 4.03 -9.31
CA THR A 48 5.00 4.94 -9.63
C THR A 48 5.55 5.59 -8.36
N SER A 49 6.71 6.22 -8.47
CA SER A 49 7.36 6.95 -7.36
C SER A 49 7.53 6.10 -6.09
N LEU A 50 7.85 4.82 -6.26
CA LEU A 50 7.99 3.85 -5.17
C LEU A 50 9.23 4.11 -4.32
N GLU A 51 9.05 4.17 -3.00
CA GLU A 51 10.11 4.38 -2.02
C GLU A 51 9.94 3.42 -0.83
N THR A 52 11.05 2.98 -0.26
CA THR A 52 11.04 2.12 0.95
C THR A 52 11.55 2.90 2.15
N HIS A 53 10.75 2.93 3.22
CA HIS A 53 10.98 3.67 4.44
C HIS A 53 11.22 2.69 5.60
N PRO A 54 12.45 2.58 6.14
CA PRO A 54 12.69 1.77 7.33
C PRO A 54 12.17 2.49 8.58
N LEU A 55 11.26 1.85 9.30
CA LEU A 55 10.70 2.31 10.55
C LEU A 55 11.25 1.50 11.72
N THR A 56 11.86 2.20 12.67
CA THR A 56 12.32 1.63 13.93
C THR A 56 11.30 1.96 15.02
N ILE A 57 10.49 0.97 15.40
CA ILE A 57 9.55 1.12 16.51
C ILE A 57 10.28 0.86 17.82
N PRO A 58 10.18 1.74 18.83
CA PRO A 58 10.77 1.51 20.14
C PRO A 58 10.27 0.18 20.72
N ASN A 59 11.19 -0.61 21.27
CA ASN A 59 10.91 -1.93 21.83
C ASN A 59 10.52 -3.01 20.80
N SER A 60 10.82 -2.80 19.51
CA SER A 60 10.73 -3.84 18.47
C SER A 60 12.11 -4.37 18.11
N GLU A 61 12.26 -5.69 18.11
CA GLU A 61 13.52 -6.37 17.78
C GLU A 61 13.85 -6.35 16.28
N SER A 62 12.92 -5.90 15.43
CA SER A 62 13.09 -5.96 13.97
C SER A 62 12.52 -4.73 13.27
N PRO A 63 13.25 -4.18 12.28
CA PRO A 63 12.77 -3.04 11.51
C PRO A 63 11.51 -3.41 10.73
N ILE A 64 10.61 -2.44 10.59
CA ILE A 64 9.46 -2.52 9.70
C ILE A 64 9.82 -1.74 8.45
N TYR A 65 9.49 -2.26 7.29
CA TYR A 65 9.65 -1.54 6.03
C TYR A 65 8.27 -1.08 5.58
N LEU A 66 8.09 0.23 5.43
CA LEU A 66 6.93 0.79 4.77
C LEU A 66 7.29 1.09 3.31
N ILE A 67 6.36 0.84 2.40
CA ILE A 67 6.53 1.20 0.99
C ILE A 67 5.58 2.35 0.71
N SER A 68 6.04 3.45 0.14
CA SER A 68 5.15 4.51 -0.34
C SER A 68 5.22 4.59 -1.86
N GLY A 69 4.11 4.93 -2.51
CA GLY A 69 4.07 5.09 -3.96
C GLY A 69 2.73 5.63 -4.45
N ILE A 70 2.64 5.97 -5.73
CA ILE A 70 1.46 6.54 -6.36
C ILE A 70 0.80 5.44 -7.21
N PRO A 71 -0.41 4.98 -6.87
CA PRO A 71 -1.14 3.99 -7.65
C PRO A 71 -1.67 4.63 -8.95
N PRO A 72 -1.90 3.83 -10.02
CA PRO A 72 -2.47 4.36 -11.27
C PRO A 72 -3.92 4.85 -11.10
N HIS A 73 -4.64 4.28 -10.13
CA HIS A 73 -6.00 4.65 -9.77
C HIS A 73 -6.14 4.70 -8.24
N ARG A 74 -7.14 5.45 -7.76
CA ARG A 74 -7.42 5.54 -6.32
C ARG A 74 -7.74 4.15 -5.76
N VAL A 75 -7.00 3.74 -4.74
CA VAL A 75 -7.12 2.39 -4.14
C VAL A 75 -8.43 2.26 -3.35
N TYR A 76 -8.89 3.35 -2.75
CA TYR A 76 -10.12 3.39 -1.97
C TYR A 76 -10.68 4.81 -1.87
N THR A 77 -11.99 4.94 -2.10
CA THR A 77 -12.77 6.15 -1.87
C THR A 77 -13.80 5.85 -0.78
N HIS A 78 -13.88 6.70 0.25
CA HIS A 78 -14.86 6.53 1.32
C HIS A 78 -16.28 6.75 0.77
N PRO A 79 -17.33 6.04 1.23
CA PRO A 79 -18.70 6.22 0.71
C PRO A 79 -19.19 7.67 0.81
N ASP A 80 -18.99 8.34 1.95
CA ASP A 80 -19.39 9.75 2.12
C ASP A 80 -18.59 10.70 1.22
N GLU A 81 -17.32 10.38 0.97
CA GLU A 81 -16.46 11.12 0.05
C GLU A 81 -16.92 10.92 -1.41
N GLN A 82 -17.30 9.69 -1.76
CA GLN A 82 -17.84 9.36 -3.08
C GLN A 82 -19.16 10.10 -3.34
N LEU A 83 -20.03 10.19 -2.33
CA LEU A 83 -21.27 10.97 -2.43
C LEU A 83 -20.95 12.46 -2.66
N PHE A 84 -20.02 13.02 -1.88
CA PHE A 84 -19.61 14.41 -2.03
C PHE A 84 -19.03 14.70 -3.42
N MET A 85 -18.19 13.79 -3.94
CA MET A 85 -17.66 13.91 -5.30
C MET A 85 -18.78 13.90 -6.35
N LEU A 86 -19.78 13.02 -6.20
CA LEU A 86 -20.93 12.96 -7.10
C LEU A 86 -21.76 14.24 -7.05
N GLU A 87 -21.98 14.83 -5.88
CA GLU A 87 -22.68 16.12 -5.72
C GLU A 87 -21.96 17.28 -6.43
N LYS A 88 -20.61 17.25 -6.45
CA LYS A 88 -19.78 18.22 -7.17
C LYS A 88 -19.62 17.89 -8.66
N GLY A 89 -20.12 16.74 -9.10
CA GLY A 89 -19.97 16.25 -10.47
C GLY A 89 -18.52 15.89 -10.82
N LEU A 90 -17.73 15.47 -9.82
CA LEU A 90 -16.37 14.97 -9.98
C LEU A 90 -16.38 13.44 -10.08
N ARG A 91 -15.48 12.90 -10.89
CA ARG A 91 -15.21 11.46 -10.98
C ARG A 91 -13.85 11.13 -10.38
N ASP A 92 -13.59 9.85 -10.13
CA ASP A 92 -12.29 9.39 -9.64
C ASP A 92 -11.13 9.73 -10.60
N GLU A 93 -11.41 9.91 -11.90
CA GLU A 93 -10.44 10.33 -12.91
C GLU A 93 -10.08 11.81 -12.85
N ASP A 94 -10.97 12.66 -12.32
CA ASP A 94 -10.73 14.10 -12.18
C ASP A 94 -9.86 14.42 -10.95
N ILE A 95 -9.71 13.47 -10.02
CA ILE A 95 -8.92 13.64 -8.80
C ILE A 95 -7.57 12.95 -8.98
N PRO A 96 -6.44 13.68 -8.82
CA PRO A 96 -5.12 13.09 -8.98
C PRO A 96 -4.89 11.97 -7.95
N PRO A 97 -4.26 10.85 -8.36
CA PRO A 97 -3.94 9.77 -7.45
C PRO A 97 -2.91 10.22 -6.42
N GLU A 98 -3.13 9.81 -5.18
CA GLU A 98 -2.30 10.23 -4.05
C GLU A 98 -1.28 9.17 -3.68
N ARG A 99 -0.20 9.61 -3.01
CA ARG A 99 0.78 8.70 -2.45
C ARG A 99 0.12 7.87 -1.35
N VAL A 100 0.13 6.56 -1.53
CA VAL A 100 -0.38 5.58 -0.58
C VAL A 100 0.80 4.86 0.08
N PHE A 101 0.68 4.59 1.37
CA PHE A 101 1.60 3.71 2.10
C PHE A 101 1.10 2.27 2.04
N ALA A 102 2.02 1.33 1.90
CA ALA A 102 1.80 -0.10 1.93
C ALA A 102 2.70 -0.75 2.98
N LEU A 103 2.12 -1.61 3.82
CA LEU A 103 2.79 -2.38 4.86
C LEU A 103 2.95 -3.84 4.39
N PRO A 104 4.18 -4.28 4.07
CA PRO A 104 4.49 -5.66 3.70
C PRO A 104 4.48 -6.59 4.91
N LEU A 105 3.63 -7.63 4.87
CA LEU A 105 3.52 -8.67 5.89
C LEU A 105 3.75 -10.05 5.29
N ALA A 106 4.38 -10.94 6.04
CA ALA A 106 4.38 -12.37 5.73
C ALA A 106 3.22 -13.08 6.43
N GLN A 107 2.55 -14.00 5.75
CA GLN A 107 1.53 -14.86 6.34
C GLN A 107 2.14 -15.66 7.50
N GLY A 108 1.45 -15.66 8.65
CA GLY A 108 1.93 -16.28 9.89
C GLY A 108 2.82 -15.39 10.76
N GLN A 109 3.18 -14.18 10.32
CA GLN A 109 3.85 -13.20 11.17
C GLN A 109 2.88 -12.70 12.25
N SER A 110 3.27 -12.80 13.52
CA SER A 110 2.49 -12.26 14.63
C SER A 110 2.57 -10.73 14.67
N TRP A 111 1.41 -10.09 14.78
CA TRP A 111 1.28 -8.64 14.93
C TRP A 111 0.48 -8.32 16.19
N SER A 112 1.03 -7.46 17.03
CA SER A 112 0.29 -6.88 18.14
C SER A 112 -0.41 -5.61 17.70
N LEU A 113 -1.58 -5.33 18.29
CA LEU A 113 -2.30 -4.09 18.03
C LEU A 113 -1.44 -2.86 18.34
N ARG A 114 -0.61 -2.91 19.39
CA ARG A 114 0.35 -1.86 19.73
C ARG A 114 1.35 -1.59 18.60
N ARG A 115 1.91 -2.65 17.99
CA ARG A 115 2.85 -2.51 16.88
C ARG A 115 2.17 -1.89 15.66
N MET A 116 0.95 -2.31 15.37
CA MET A 116 0.15 -1.75 14.27
C MET A 116 -0.19 -0.27 14.52
N ALA A 117 -0.64 0.08 15.73
CA ALA A 117 -0.93 1.46 16.11
C ALA A 117 0.30 2.35 15.95
N ALA A 118 1.47 1.90 16.41
CA ALA A 118 2.71 2.65 16.25
C ALA A 118 3.13 2.84 14.77
N VAL A 119 2.74 1.94 13.86
CA VAL A 119 2.91 2.17 12.42
C VAL A 119 2.00 3.31 11.95
N PHE A 120 0.72 3.30 12.32
CA PHE A 120 -0.22 4.39 11.97
C PHE A 120 0.21 5.74 12.55
N ASP A 121 0.71 5.76 13.79
CA ASP A 121 1.22 6.97 14.44
C ASP A 121 2.42 7.55 13.69
N SER A 122 3.22 6.71 13.03
CA SER A 122 4.38 7.13 12.24
C SER A 122 4.04 7.68 10.84
N LEU A 123 2.81 7.48 10.36
CA LEU A 123 2.39 7.98 9.05
C LEU A 123 2.17 9.50 9.13
N SER A 124 2.73 10.22 8.17
CA SER A 124 2.56 11.67 8.04
C SER A 124 1.08 12.03 7.81
N ASP A 125 0.63 13.10 8.47
CA ASP A 125 -0.69 13.69 8.23
C ASP A 125 -0.70 14.71 7.09
N GLU A 126 0.48 15.03 6.55
CA GLU A 126 0.65 16.04 5.52
C GLU A 126 0.10 15.52 4.18
N ASP A 127 -1.08 16.04 3.80
CA ASP A 127 -1.51 16.01 2.41
C ASP A 127 -0.64 17.01 1.65
N VAL A 128 0.14 16.51 0.71
CA VAL A 128 0.73 17.37 -0.32
C VAL A 128 -0.45 17.84 -1.16
N GLU A 129 -0.82 19.12 -1.03
CA GLU A 129 -1.82 19.71 -1.91
C GLU A 129 -1.34 19.54 -3.36
N PRO A 130 -2.10 18.82 -4.19
CA PRO A 130 -1.69 18.65 -5.57
C PRO A 130 -1.79 20.01 -6.25
N GLU A 131 -0.76 20.34 -7.03
CA GLU A 131 -0.81 21.53 -7.88
C GLU A 131 -1.92 21.31 -8.90
N ILE A 132 -3.01 22.06 -8.75
CA ILE A 132 -4.16 22.05 -9.65
C ILE A 132 -3.69 22.69 -10.96
N SER A 133 -3.29 21.85 -11.92
CA SER A 133 -2.91 22.28 -13.28
C SER A 133 -4.11 22.42 -14.22
N GLU A 134 -5.31 22.08 -13.74
CA GLU A 134 -6.55 22.24 -14.48
C GLU A 134 -7.01 23.70 -14.46
N GLU A 135 -7.45 24.22 -15.61
CA GLU A 135 -8.01 25.58 -15.74
C GLU A 135 -9.54 25.53 -15.88
N GLY A 136 -10.24 26.55 -15.37
CA GLY A 136 -11.67 26.74 -15.57
C GLY A 136 -12.57 26.17 -14.45
N GLU A 137 -13.81 25.78 -14.82
CA GLU A 137 -14.83 25.31 -13.86
C GLU A 137 -14.42 24.06 -13.07
N LYS A 138 -13.57 23.21 -13.67
CA LYS A 138 -13.02 22.02 -13.00
C LYS A 138 -12.07 22.38 -11.86
N ALA A 139 -11.25 23.41 -12.04
CA ALA A 139 -10.34 23.90 -11.01
C ALA A 139 -11.10 24.35 -9.77
N GLN A 140 -12.22 25.06 -9.96
CA GLN A 140 -13.07 25.52 -8.86
C GLN A 140 -13.68 24.36 -8.09
N LYS A 141 -14.23 23.35 -8.80
CA LYS A 141 -14.77 22.13 -8.18
C LYS A 141 -13.70 21.36 -7.40
N LEU A 142 -12.48 21.30 -7.93
CA LEU A 142 -11.37 20.61 -7.28
C LEU A 142 -10.89 21.35 -6.03
N THR A 143 -10.82 22.68 -6.07
CA THR A 143 -10.56 23.52 -4.88
C THR A 143 -11.62 23.29 -3.80
N GLU A 144 -12.90 23.34 -4.16
CA GLU A 144 -14.00 23.05 -3.22
C GLU A 144 -13.92 21.62 -2.64
N TYR A 145 -13.48 20.64 -3.44
CA TYR A 145 -13.26 19.28 -2.98
C TYR A 145 -12.14 19.19 -1.95
N TYR A 146 -10.99 19.82 -2.19
CA TYR A 146 -9.89 19.82 -1.23
C TYR A 146 -10.22 20.58 0.05
N GLU A 147 -11.00 21.66 -0.04
CA GLU A 147 -11.52 22.36 1.14
C GLU A 147 -12.48 21.48 1.96
N GLY A 148 -13.45 20.85 1.30
CA GLY A 148 -14.38 19.91 1.94
C GLY A 148 -13.66 18.73 2.59
N ARG A 149 -12.64 18.19 1.91
CA ARG A 149 -11.80 17.11 2.43
C ARG A 149 -11.03 17.50 3.69
N LYS A 150 -10.47 18.72 3.75
CA LYS A 150 -9.80 19.22 4.97
C LYS A 150 -10.76 19.26 6.16
N VAL A 151 -11.98 19.73 5.95
CA VAL A 151 -13.02 19.76 6.99
C VAL A 151 -13.38 18.33 7.42
N ALA A 152 -13.67 17.45 6.46
CA ALA A 152 -14.04 16.06 6.73
C ALA A 152 -12.94 15.26 7.45
N ARG A 153 -11.67 15.60 7.23
CA ARG A 153 -10.52 15.01 7.93
C ARG A 153 -10.42 15.53 9.37
N ALA A 154 -10.65 16.83 9.58
CA ALA A 154 -10.67 17.43 10.91
C ALA A 154 -11.83 16.86 11.77
N THR A 155 -12.99 16.61 11.16
CA THR A 155 -14.14 15.98 11.82
C THR A 155 -14.07 14.46 11.86
N LYS A 156 -13.13 13.85 11.13
CA LYS A 156 -12.98 12.39 10.91
C LYS A 156 -14.23 11.72 10.30
N GLU A 157 -15.06 12.49 9.59
CA GLU A 157 -16.30 11.99 8.98
C GLU A 157 -16.04 11.04 7.80
N TRP A 158 -14.98 11.28 7.04
CA TRP A 158 -14.55 10.42 5.92
C TRP A 158 -13.51 9.37 6.34
N GLY A 159 -13.38 9.10 7.64
CA GLY A 159 -12.40 8.17 8.21
C GLY A 159 -11.04 8.82 8.53
N GLY A 160 -10.20 8.06 9.22
CA GLY A 160 -8.85 8.49 9.61
C GLY A 160 -7.77 8.12 8.58
N LYS A 161 -6.53 7.98 9.07
CA LYS A 161 -5.38 7.53 8.27
C LYS A 161 -5.69 6.19 7.61
N ARG A 162 -5.22 6.01 6.37
CA ARG A 162 -5.43 4.79 5.58
C ARG A 162 -4.09 4.27 5.07
N MET A 163 -3.96 2.95 5.00
CA MET A 163 -2.78 2.27 4.49
C MET A 163 -3.19 0.99 3.78
N LEU A 164 -2.36 0.50 2.87
CA LEU A 164 -2.53 -0.78 2.23
C LEU A 164 -1.76 -1.85 3.01
N LEU A 165 -2.41 -2.94 3.40
CA LEU A 165 -1.76 -4.11 3.99
C LEU A 165 -1.45 -5.11 2.87
N ALA A 166 -0.18 -5.37 2.61
CA ALA A 166 0.26 -6.28 1.55
C ALA A 166 0.76 -7.59 2.19
N MET A 167 -0.07 -8.63 2.18
CA MET A 167 0.24 -9.93 2.77
C MET A 167 0.79 -10.91 1.73
N ILE A 168 1.94 -11.50 2.02
CA ILE A 168 2.58 -12.52 1.18
C ILE A 168 2.33 -13.90 1.76
N ASP A 169 1.88 -14.84 0.94
CA ASP A 169 1.89 -16.26 1.31
C ASP A 169 3.31 -16.83 1.16
N LYS A 170 3.91 -17.23 2.28
CA LYS A 170 5.24 -17.86 2.35
C LYS A 170 5.19 -19.32 2.82
N GLY A 171 4.03 -19.97 2.75
CA GLY A 171 3.86 -21.39 3.10
C GLY A 171 4.75 -22.33 2.27
N MET A 172 4.78 -23.63 2.62
CA MET A 172 5.50 -24.66 1.85
C MET A 172 4.94 -24.74 0.42
N GLY A 173 5.60 -24.07 -0.52
CA GLY A 173 5.18 -23.97 -1.92
C GLY A 173 4.42 -22.70 -2.29
N GLY A 174 4.43 -21.65 -1.46
CA GLY A 174 3.83 -20.36 -1.79
C GLY A 174 4.31 -19.86 -3.15
N ASP A 175 3.38 -19.53 -4.04
CA ASP A 175 3.63 -19.09 -5.42
C ASP A 175 4.09 -17.62 -5.50
N GLY A 176 4.25 -16.96 -4.36
CA GLY A 176 4.63 -15.56 -4.26
C GLY A 176 3.45 -14.60 -4.40
N THR A 177 2.21 -15.09 -4.32
CA THR A 177 1.00 -14.26 -4.32
C THR A 177 1.05 -13.21 -3.20
N VAL A 178 0.71 -11.97 -3.57
CA VAL A 178 0.54 -10.84 -2.66
C VAL A 178 -0.93 -10.43 -2.64
N VAL A 179 -1.53 -10.43 -1.45
CA VAL A 179 -2.91 -9.99 -1.24
C VAL A 179 -2.90 -8.61 -0.59
N TYR A 180 -3.71 -7.70 -1.12
CA TYR A 180 -3.78 -6.32 -0.65
C TYR A 180 -5.11 -6.05 0.05
N TYR A 181 -5.05 -5.53 1.28
CA TYR A 181 -6.21 -5.10 2.06
C TYR A 181 -6.11 -3.62 2.40
N VAL A 182 -7.18 -2.86 2.21
CA VAL A 182 -7.23 -1.48 2.71
C VAL A 182 -7.50 -1.52 4.20
N ILE A 183 -6.62 -0.92 4.99
CA ILE A 183 -6.79 -0.75 6.43
C ILE A 183 -6.91 0.74 6.75
N GLN A 184 -7.77 1.08 7.71
CA GLN A 184 -8.00 2.46 8.11
C GLN A 184 -8.07 2.58 9.63
N GLU A 185 -7.68 3.76 10.12
CA GLU A 185 -7.82 4.16 11.50
C GLU A 185 -9.27 4.57 11.79
N GLY A 186 -9.84 4.04 12.88
CA GLY A 186 -11.17 4.38 13.36
C GLY A 186 -12.29 3.44 12.87
N ALA A 187 -13.53 3.77 13.25
CA ALA A 187 -14.69 2.97 12.89
C ALA A 187 -15.09 3.21 11.41
N VAL A 188 -15.32 2.12 10.68
CA VAL A 188 -15.89 2.18 9.32
C VAL A 188 -17.41 2.30 9.47
N LYS A 189 -18.05 3.31 8.88
CA LYS A 189 -19.52 3.33 8.79
C LYS A 189 -19.99 2.11 7.98
N PRO A 190 -20.97 1.34 8.47
CA PRO A 190 -21.51 0.22 7.70
C PRO A 190 -22.11 0.76 6.40
N ARG A 191 -21.76 0.15 5.26
CA ARG A 191 -22.43 0.45 3.99
C ARG A 191 -23.88 -0.01 4.13
N GLN A 192 -24.83 0.92 4.08
CA GLN A 192 -26.23 0.55 3.87
C GLN A 192 -26.32 0.08 2.42
N ASN A 193 -26.58 -1.22 2.24
CA ASN A 193 -26.93 -1.80 0.96
C ASN A 193 -28.42 -1.58 0.66
#